data_AF-A0A3B0X7F2-F1
#
_entry.id   AF-A0A3B0X7F2-F1
#
_cell.length_a   1.000
_cell.length_b   1.000
_cell.length_c   1.000
_cell.angle_alpha   90.00
_cell.angle_beta   90.00
_cell.angle_gamma   90.00
#
_symmetry.space_group_name_H-M   'P 1'
#
loop_
_entity.id
_entity.type
_entity.pdbx_description
1 polymer ?
#
loop_
_entity_poly.entity_id
_entity_poly.type
_entity_poly.pdbx_seq_one_letter_code
_entity_poly.pdbx_strand_id
1 'polypeptide(L)'
;MSENIAPAVSSSSARPDLDWSQVKETVLMLKLAAAQVEYSLKDGSNSVDTLTDSFTSMASSLKAIEQSANGLFEQYNIAESDQQTVHESCSQVTEKMQQAIVAFQFYDTLVQRMDHVVNSLSKLGDLVGDPAKLYSPHEWGELQETIRGRYTMEKERELFDAILRGEDMQAVLEKMHNVATSEDNIELF
;
A
#
# COMPACT_ATOMS: atom_id res chain seq x y z
N MET A 1 -2.98 45.53 25.91
CA MET A 1 -4.21 44.85 25.50
C MET A 1 -3.77 43.62 24.74
N SER A 2 -3.78 42.46 25.39
CA SER A 2 -3.34 41.19 24.84
C SER A 2 -4.54 40.27 24.89
N GLU A 3 -5.15 40.00 23.73
CA GLU A 3 -6.23 39.02 23.60
C GLU A 3 -5.65 37.62 23.72
N ASN A 4 -6.14 36.92 24.73
CA ASN A 4 -5.82 35.54 25.04
C ASN A 4 -6.65 34.63 24.11
N ILE A 5 -6.05 34.13 23.03
CA ILE A 5 -6.70 33.17 22.13
C ILE A 5 -6.73 31.82 22.87
N ALA A 6 -7.90 31.45 23.39
CA ALA A 6 -8.12 30.13 23.97
C ALA A 6 -7.91 29.04 22.89
N PRO A 7 -7.27 27.90 23.22
CA PRO A 7 -7.09 26.82 22.26
C PRO A 7 -8.45 26.27 21.82
N ALA A 8 -8.61 26.04 20.51
CA ALA A 8 -9.80 25.43 19.93
C ALA A 8 -10.04 24.07 20.60
N VAL A 9 -11.12 23.96 21.36
CA VAL A 9 -11.50 22.74 22.06
C VAL A 9 -11.92 21.72 21.00
N SER A 10 -11.22 20.59 20.92
CA SER A 10 -11.59 19.50 20.03
C SER A 10 -12.98 18.96 20.39
N SER A 11 -13.79 18.71 19.36
CA SER A 11 -15.07 18.00 19.51
C SER A 11 -14.79 16.64 20.15
N SER A 12 -15.30 16.44 21.36
CA SER A 12 -15.22 15.17 22.08
C SER A 12 -16.61 14.57 22.16
N SER A 13 -16.70 13.24 22.32
CA SER A 13 -17.97 12.53 22.52
C SER A 13 -18.81 13.08 23.69
N ALA A 14 -18.19 13.86 24.60
CA ALA A 14 -18.85 14.51 25.73
C ALA A 14 -19.46 15.89 25.41
N ARG A 15 -19.13 16.52 24.26
CA ARG A 15 -19.65 17.84 23.84
C ARG A 15 -19.79 17.93 22.30
N PRO A 16 -20.89 17.42 21.72
CA PRO A 16 -21.08 17.40 20.28
C PRO A 16 -21.63 18.76 19.81
N ASP A 17 -20.76 19.62 19.27
CA ASP A 17 -21.16 20.82 18.52
C ASP A 17 -21.34 20.55 17.01
N LEU A 18 -21.03 19.33 16.55
CA LEU A 18 -21.21 18.91 15.16
C LEU A 18 -22.56 18.22 14.96
N ASP A 19 -23.28 18.65 13.92
CA ASP A 19 -24.45 17.95 13.41
C ASP A 19 -24.02 16.59 12.83
N TRP A 20 -24.19 15.52 13.61
CA TRP A 20 -23.78 14.16 13.26
C TRP A 20 -24.41 13.66 11.96
N SER A 21 -25.50 14.29 11.50
CA SER A 21 -26.05 14.08 10.17
C SER A 21 -25.05 14.40 9.06
N GLN A 22 -24.31 15.52 9.18
CA GLN A 22 -23.30 15.92 8.19
C GLN A 22 -22.06 15.02 8.26
N VAL A 23 -21.67 14.59 9.46
CA VAL A 23 -20.57 13.63 9.65
C VAL A 23 -20.92 12.30 8.99
N LYS A 24 -22.13 11.79 9.22
CA LYS A 24 -22.64 10.57 8.59
C LYS A 24 -22.59 10.66 7.07
N GLU A 25 -23.14 11.74 6.50
CA GLU A 25 -23.18 11.94 5.05
C GLU A 25 -21.77 12.03 4.45
N THR A 26 -20.85 12.73 5.13
CA THR A 26 -19.45 12.85 4.70
C THR A 26 -18.71 11.51 4.76
N VAL A 27 -18.90 10.73 5.83
CA VAL A 27 -18.31 9.39 5.95
C VAL A 27 -18.84 8.45 4.86
N LEU A 28 -20.13 8.54 4.52
CA LEU A 28 -20.71 7.77 3.41
C LEU A 28 -20.09 8.16 2.06
N MET A 29 -19.87 9.46 1.81
CA MET A 29 -19.18 9.93 0.60
C MET A 29 -17.73 9.44 0.54
N LEU A 30 -16.99 9.49 1.65
CA LEU A 30 -15.62 8.97 1.73
C LEU A 30 -15.57 7.45 1.53
N LYS A 31 -16.53 6.70 2.08
CA LYS A 31 -16.66 5.26 1.85
C LYS A 31 -16.89 4.96 0.37
N LEU A 32 -17.77 5.72 -0.30
CA LEU A 32 -18.01 5.56 -1.73
C LEU A 32 -16.74 5.85 -2.55
N ALA A 33 -16.04 6.94 -2.26
CA ALA A 33 -14.80 7.29 -2.94
C ALA A 33 -13.72 6.19 -2.74
N ALA A 34 -13.56 5.69 -1.52
CA ALA A 34 -12.64 4.61 -1.23
C ALA A 34 -13.02 3.30 -1.95
N ALA A 35 -14.31 2.93 -1.96
CA ALA A 35 -14.80 1.75 -2.66
C ALA A 35 -14.62 1.86 -4.19
N GLN A 36 -14.74 3.06 -4.77
CA GLN A 36 -14.46 3.29 -6.18
C GLN A 36 -12.97 3.06 -6.50
N VAL A 37 -12.06 3.56 -5.65
CA VAL A 37 -10.62 3.33 -5.84
C VAL A 37 -10.27 1.85 -5.65
N GLU A 38 -10.82 1.18 -4.64
CA GLU A 38 -10.64 -0.26 -4.45
C GLU A 38 -11.12 -1.05 -5.66
N TYR A 39 -12.30 -0.73 -6.20
CA TYR A 39 -12.81 -1.38 -7.41
C TYR A 39 -11.88 -1.18 -8.60
N SER A 40 -11.36 0.03 -8.82
CA SER A 40 -10.38 0.31 -9.89
C SER A 40 -9.05 -0.43 -9.69
N LEU A 41 -8.59 -0.59 -8.45
CA LEU A 41 -7.39 -1.37 -8.15
C LEU A 41 -7.64 -2.88 -8.31
N LYS A 42 -8.83 -3.36 -7.98
CA LYS A 42 -9.17 -4.77 -8.22
C LYS A 42 -9.29 -5.08 -9.70
N ASP A 43 -9.84 -4.16 -10.48
CA ASP A 43 -9.87 -4.27 -11.95
C ASP A 43 -8.45 -4.25 -12.56
N GLY A 44 -7.56 -3.43 -12.00
CA GLY A 44 -6.15 -3.38 -12.40
C GLY A 44 -5.33 -4.62 -12.00
N SER A 45 -5.78 -5.44 -11.05
CA SER A 45 -5.08 -6.69 -10.68
C SER A 45 -4.96 -7.65 -11.87
N ASN A 46 -6.00 -7.75 -12.70
CA ASN A 46 -5.95 -8.56 -13.93
C ASN A 46 -4.82 -8.12 -14.88
N SER A 47 -4.54 -6.81 -14.93
CA SER A 47 -3.46 -6.26 -15.75
C SER A 47 -2.09 -6.62 -15.20
N VAL A 48 -1.95 -6.64 -13.87
CA VAL A 48 -0.69 -7.02 -13.19
C VAL A 48 -0.42 -8.53 -13.31
N ASP A 49 -1.46 -9.35 -13.20
CA ASP A 49 -1.36 -10.80 -13.45
C ASP A 49 -0.90 -11.08 -14.88
N THR A 50 -1.52 -10.39 -15.86
CA THR A 50 -1.13 -10.47 -17.27
C THR A 50 0.34 -10.06 -17.50
N LEU A 51 0.82 -9.01 -16.80
CA LEU A 51 2.22 -8.59 -16.87
C LEU A 51 3.16 -9.64 -16.27
N THR A 52 2.80 -10.23 -15.14
CA THR A 52 3.57 -11.30 -14.48
C THR A 52 3.70 -12.53 -15.38
N ASP A 53 2.59 -12.95 -16.01
CA ASP A 53 2.58 -14.05 -16.98
C ASP A 53 3.41 -13.72 -18.22
N SER A 54 3.34 -12.47 -18.69
CA SER A 54 4.12 -11.99 -19.84
C SER A 54 5.61 -12.04 -19.54
N PHE A 55 6.07 -11.55 -18.39
CA PHE A 55 7.48 -11.60 -18.01
C PHE A 55 7.98 -13.03 -17.81
N THR A 56 7.17 -13.91 -17.21
CA THR A 56 7.49 -15.34 -17.08
C THR A 56 7.65 -16.02 -18.45
N SER A 57 6.76 -15.69 -19.40
CA SER A 57 6.81 -16.18 -20.78
C SER A 57 8.03 -15.64 -21.53
N MET A 58 8.39 -14.38 -21.32
CA MET A 58 9.59 -13.78 -21.90
C MET A 58 10.87 -14.41 -21.36
N ALA A 59 10.96 -14.66 -20.04
CA ALA A 59 12.10 -15.35 -19.44
C ALA A 59 12.28 -16.78 -20.01
N SER A 60 11.16 -17.49 -20.20
CA SER A 60 11.15 -18.81 -20.83
C SER A 60 11.61 -18.76 -22.29
N SER A 61 11.13 -17.76 -23.04
CA SER A 61 11.51 -17.53 -24.43
C SER A 61 12.99 -17.17 -24.56
N LEU A 62 13.51 -16.35 -23.64
CA LEU A 62 14.93 -15.97 -23.61
C LEU A 62 15.83 -17.16 -23.31
N LYS A 63 15.42 -18.06 -22.40
CA LYS A 63 16.13 -19.32 -22.15
C LYS A 63 16.18 -20.22 -23.38
N ALA A 64 15.09 -20.28 -24.15
CA ALA A 64 15.07 -21.04 -25.41
C ALA A 64 15.98 -20.42 -26.48
N ILE A 65 16.05 -19.08 -26.53
CA ILE A 65 16.97 -18.34 -27.41
C ILE A 65 18.42 -18.63 -27.01
N GLU A 66 18.76 -18.56 -25.73
CA GLU A 66 20.10 -18.85 -25.21
C GLU A 66 20.53 -20.29 -25.57
N GLN A 67 19.66 -21.28 -25.38
CA GLN A 67 19.93 -22.67 -25.77
C GLN A 67 20.16 -22.83 -27.27
N SER A 68 19.37 -22.14 -28.09
CA SER A 68 19.53 -22.17 -29.55
C SER A 68 20.82 -21.47 -29.99
N ALA A 69 21.19 -20.37 -29.33
CA ALA A 69 22.44 -19.64 -29.56
C ALA A 69 23.65 -20.52 -29.24
N ASN A 70 23.62 -21.26 -28.13
CA ASN A 70 24.70 -22.19 -27.76
C ASN A 70 24.94 -23.26 -28.83
N GLY A 71 23.88 -23.83 -29.40
CA GLY A 71 24.01 -24.78 -30.51
C GLY A 71 24.67 -24.17 -31.75
N LEU A 72 24.37 -22.91 -32.05
CA LEU A 72 25.02 -22.18 -33.14
C LEU A 72 26.48 -21.82 -32.82
N PHE A 73 26.79 -21.48 -31.56
CA PHE A 73 28.15 -21.19 -31.11
C PHE A 73 29.08 -22.38 -31.33
N GLU A 74 28.63 -23.58 -30.95
CA GLU A 74 29.35 -24.83 -31.17
C GLU A 74 29.49 -25.16 -32.66
N GLN A 75 28.41 -24.99 -33.44
CA GLN A 75 28.39 -25.33 -34.87
C GLN A 75 29.32 -24.44 -35.71
N TYR A 76 29.39 -23.14 -35.40
CA TYR A 76 30.15 -22.17 -36.19
C TYR A 76 31.45 -21.71 -35.53
N ASN A 77 31.80 -22.29 -34.38
CA ASN A 77 33.03 -21.99 -33.61
C ASN A 77 33.19 -20.48 -33.35
N ILE A 78 32.11 -19.85 -32.87
CA ILE A 78 32.03 -18.43 -32.56
C ILE A 78 33.02 -18.08 -31.44
N ALA A 79 33.62 -16.88 -31.49
CA ALA A 79 34.59 -16.44 -30.50
C ALA A 79 33.99 -16.40 -29.09
N GLU A 80 34.76 -16.86 -28.09
CA GLU A 80 34.32 -16.95 -26.69
C GLU A 80 33.84 -15.60 -26.13
N SER A 81 34.43 -14.49 -26.59
CA SER A 81 34.01 -13.12 -26.24
C SER A 81 32.59 -12.79 -26.69
N ASP A 82 32.20 -13.26 -27.88
CA ASP A 82 30.88 -12.99 -28.45
C ASP A 82 29.82 -13.89 -27.78
N GLN A 83 30.19 -15.14 -27.45
CA GLN A 83 29.34 -16.03 -26.65
C GLN A 83 29.06 -15.42 -25.28
N GLN A 84 30.11 -14.96 -24.59
CA GLN A 84 30.01 -14.31 -23.28
C GLN A 84 29.09 -13.08 -23.32
N THR A 85 29.21 -12.25 -24.36
CA THR A 85 28.36 -11.05 -24.53
C THR A 85 26.87 -11.42 -24.62
N VAL A 86 26.53 -12.50 -25.34
CA VAL A 86 25.15 -12.97 -25.45
C VAL A 86 24.64 -13.54 -24.12
N HIS A 87 25.45 -14.33 -23.41
CA HIS A 87 25.09 -14.86 -22.09
C HIS A 87 24.86 -13.75 -21.07
N GLU A 88 25.76 -12.77 -21.00
CA GLU A 88 25.61 -11.61 -20.10
C GLU A 88 24.35 -10.83 -20.41
N SER A 89 24.05 -10.61 -21.69
CA SER A 89 22.83 -9.92 -22.11
C SER A 89 21.57 -10.70 -21.72
N CYS A 90 21.56 -12.03 -21.93
CA CYS A 90 20.43 -12.87 -21.53
C CYS A 90 20.24 -12.89 -20.00
N SER A 91 21.33 -12.98 -19.26
CA SER A 91 21.32 -12.95 -17.80
C SER A 91 20.77 -11.62 -17.26
N GLN A 92 21.25 -10.48 -17.77
CA GLN A 92 20.76 -9.15 -17.37
C GLN A 92 19.27 -8.96 -17.66
N VAL A 93 18.78 -9.42 -18.81
CA VAL A 93 17.36 -9.32 -19.14
C VAL A 93 16.52 -10.20 -18.20
N THR A 94 16.98 -11.43 -17.91
CA THR A 94 16.31 -12.33 -16.96
C THR A 94 16.24 -11.72 -15.56
N GLU A 95 17.34 -11.14 -15.08
CA GLU A 95 17.39 -10.47 -13.78
C GLU A 95 16.41 -9.31 -13.70
N LYS A 96 16.39 -8.43 -14.73
CA LYS A 96 15.43 -7.32 -14.80
C LYS A 96 13.98 -7.79 -14.83
N MET A 97 13.68 -8.89 -15.52
CA MET A 97 12.34 -9.48 -15.50
C MET A 97 11.96 -9.97 -14.10
N GLN A 98 12.88 -10.63 -13.40
CA GLN A 98 12.65 -11.08 -12.02
C GLN A 98 12.42 -9.90 -11.08
N GLN A 99 13.22 -8.84 -11.18
CA GLN A 99 13.04 -7.61 -10.41
C GLN A 99 11.68 -6.96 -10.68
N ALA A 100 11.24 -6.92 -11.94
CA ALA A 100 9.92 -6.41 -12.30
C ALA A 100 8.78 -7.26 -11.69
N ILE A 101 8.89 -8.59 -11.73
CA ILE A 101 7.91 -9.51 -11.10
C ILE A 101 7.82 -9.26 -9.59
N VAL A 102 8.96 -9.13 -8.90
CA VAL A 102 9.00 -8.82 -7.47
C VAL A 102 8.40 -7.44 -7.19
N ALA A 103 8.72 -6.43 -8.01
CA ALA A 103 8.15 -5.09 -7.85
C ALA A 103 6.61 -5.06 -7.97
N PHE A 104 6.00 -5.98 -8.74
CA PHE A 104 4.54 -6.09 -8.80
C PHE A 104 3.90 -6.65 -7.53
N GLN A 105 4.65 -7.23 -6.60
CA GLN A 105 4.12 -7.62 -5.28
C GLN A 105 3.68 -6.40 -4.46
N PHE A 106 4.26 -5.22 -4.74
CA PHE A 106 3.76 -3.95 -4.20
C PHE A 106 2.29 -3.71 -4.55
N TYR A 107 1.86 -4.18 -5.73
CA TYR A 107 0.47 -4.02 -6.16
C TYR A 107 -0.50 -4.81 -5.27
N ASP A 108 -0.17 -6.05 -4.94
CA ASP A 108 -0.98 -6.86 -4.02
C ASP A 108 -1.05 -6.20 -2.64
N THR A 109 0.09 -5.72 -2.14
CA THR A 109 0.15 -4.96 -0.88
C THR A 109 -0.70 -3.68 -0.93
N LEU A 110 -0.70 -2.95 -2.04
CA LEU A 110 -1.51 -1.75 -2.24
C LEU A 110 -3.01 -2.08 -2.24
N VAL A 111 -3.42 -3.15 -2.94
CA VAL A 111 -4.80 -3.63 -2.94
C VAL A 111 -5.26 -4.00 -1.53
N GLN A 112 -4.45 -4.74 -0.78
CA GLN A 112 -4.74 -5.10 0.62
C GLN A 112 -4.89 -3.87 1.52
N ARG A 113 -3.97 -2.90 1.42
CA ARG A 113 -4.05 -1.65 2.19
C ARG A 113 -5.33 -0.87 1.87
N MET A 114 -5.78 -0.86 0.61
CA MET A 114 -7.01 -0.16 0.23
C MET A 114 -8.27 -0.88 0.70
N ASP A 115 -8.33 -2.21 0.65
CA ASP A 115 -9.40 -2.99 1.29
C ASP A 115 -9.50 -2.62 2.78
N HIS A 116 -8.36 -2.44 3.46
CA HIS A 116 -8.35 -2.04 4.87
C HIS A 116 -8.94 -0.65 5.12
N VAL A 117 -8.64 0.31 4.24
CA VAL A 117 -9.22 1.65 4.30
C VAL A 117 -10.73 1.60 4.09
N VAL A 118 -11.21 0.88 3.06
CA VAL A 118 -12.64 0.75 2.77
C VAL A 118 -13.39 0.11 3.93
N ASN A 119 -12.85 -0.97 4.49
CA ASN A 119 -13.43 -1.64 5.65
C ASN A 119 -13.47 -0.73 6.89
N SER A 120 -12.42 0.07 7.12
CA SER A 120 -12.36 1.00 8.25
C SER A 120 -13.40 2.13 8.11
N LEU A 121 -13.53 2.69 6.89
CA LEU A 121 -14.56 3.69 6.58
C LEU A 121 -15.97 3.10 6.68
N SER A 122 -16.16 1.82 6.33
CA SER A 122 -17.44 1.14 6.52
C SER A 122 -17.81 1.09 8.01
N LYS A 123 -16.89 0.61 8.86
CA LYS A 123 -17.15 0.51 10.30
C LYS A 123 -17.38 1.87 10.95
N LEU A 124 -16.65 2.90 10.51
CA LEU A 124 -16.88 4.28 10.94
C LEU A 124 -18.28 4.76 10.52
N GLY A 125 -18.70 4.47 9.28
CA GLY A 125 -20.04 4.80 8.80
C GLY A 125 -21.15 4.12 9.60
N ASP A 126 -20.96 2.85 9.95
CA ASP A 126 -21.91 2.08 10.76
C ASP A 126 -21.98 2.64 12.20
N LEU A 127 -20.83 3.02 12.78
CA LEU A 127 -20.74 3.62 14.11
C LEU A 127 -21.46 4.99 14.17
N VAL A 128 -21.16 5.87 13.20
CA VAL A 128 -21.76 7.21 13.15
C VAL A 128 -23.24 7.16 12.74
N GLY A 129 -23.64 6.10 12.03
CA GLY A 129 -25.01 5.86 11.61
C GLY A 129 -25.97 5.39 12.71
N ASP A 130 -25.45 4.90 13.83
CA ASP A 130 -26.21 4.36 14.96
C ASP A 130 -26.11 5.29 16.20
N PRO A 131 -27.19 6.01 16.55
CA PRO A 131 -27.20 6.91 17.71
C PRO A 131 -26.85 6.23 19.03
N ALA A 132 -27.13 4.93 19.20
CA ALA A 132 -26.82 4.22 20.44
C ALA A 132 -25.31 3.98 20.59
N LYS A 133 -24.62 3.72 19.48
CA LYS A 133 -23.16 3.50 19.44
C LYS A 133 -22.38 4.79 19.42
N LEU A 134 -22.92 5.81 18.77
CA LEU A 134 -22.32 7.12 18.61
C LEU A 134 -21.88 7.75 19.94
N TYR A 135 -22.71 7.62 20.98
CA TYR A 135 -22.44 8.18 22.31
C TYR A 135 -21.71 7.21 23.24
N SER A 136 -21.31 6.03 22.76
CA SER A 136 -20.60 5.01 23.55
C SER A 136 -19.09 5.12 23.34
N PRO A 137 -18.30 5.56 24.35
CA PRO A 137 -16.85 5.60 24.24
C PRO A 137 -16.23 4.22 23.98
N HIS A 138 -16.90 3.14 24.41
CA HIS A 138 -16.45 1.77 24.19
C HIS A 138 -16.43 1.42 22.70
N GLU A 139 -17.50 1.75 21.97
CA GLU A 139 -17.62 1.45 20.53
C GLU A 139 -16.57 2.22 19.70
N TRP A 140 -16.24 3.45 20.11
CA TRP A 140 -15.13 4.22 19.54
C TRP A 140 -13.77 3.57 19.82
N GLY A 141 -13.56 3.07 21.04
CA GLY A 141 -12.36 2.34 21.41
C GLY A 141 -12.19 1.04 20.61
N GLU A 142 -13.26 0.26 20.44
CA GLU A 142 -13.23 -0.98 19.63
C GLU A 142 -12.95 -0.69 18.15
N LEU A 143 -13.49 0.41 17.62
CA LEU A 143 -13.17 0.86 16.26
C LEU A 143 -11.69 1.22 16.13
N GLN A 144 -11.14 1.97 17.10
CA GLN A 144 -9.72 2.34 17.11
C GLN A 144 -8.82 1.09 17.20
N GLU A 145 -9.11 0.14 18.08
CA GLU A 145 -8.36 -1.12 18.20
C GLU A 145 -8.46 -1.97 16.94
N THR A 146 -9.64 -2.01 16.31
CA THR A 146 -9.84 -2.70 15.03
C THR A 146 -8.96 -2.10 13.94
N ILE A 147 -8.90 -0.77 13.84
CA ILE A 147 -8.08 -0.08 12.84
C ILE A 147 -6.61 -0.28 13.16
N ARG A 148 -6.23 -0.13 14.43
CA ARG A 148 -4.86 -0.33 14.94
C ARG A 148 -4.35 -1.75 14.66
N GLY A 149 -5.20 -2.76 14.85
CA GLY A 149 -4.87 -4.17 14.64
C GLY A 149 -4.56 -4.55 13.19
N ARG A 150 -4.94 -3.72 12.21
CA ARG A 150 -4.64 -3.94 10.78
C ARG A 150 -3.24 -3.49 10.39
N TYR A 151 -2.60 -2.64 11.18
CA TYR A 151 -1.19 -2.31 10.99
C TYR A 151 -0.34 -3.48 11.48
N THR A 152 0.42 -4.09 10.57
CA THR A 152 1.26 -5.25 10.87
C THR A 152 2.61 -4.83 11.44
N MET A 153 3.11 -3.66 11.07
CA MET A 153 4.40 -3.13 11.53
C MET A 153 4.24 -2.37 12.85
N GLU A 154 5.16 -2.59 13.79
CA GLU A 154 5.18 -1.91 15.10
C GLU A 154 5.26 -0.39 14.94
N LYS A 155 6.07 0.10 13.99
CA LYS A 155 6.20 1.53 13.70
C LYS A 155 4.92 2.14 13.15
N GLU A 156 4.16 1.43 12.31
CA GLU A 156 2.86 1.92 11.82
C GLU A 156 1.86 2.09 12.98
N ARG A 157 1.89 1.20 13.98
CA ARG A 157 1.08 1.32 15.20
C ARG A 157 1.51 2.51 16.06
N GLU A 158 2.81 2.73 16.23
CA GLU A 158 3.33 3.90 16.94
C GLU A 158 2.91 5.22 16.28
N LEU A 159 2.92 5.27 14.95
CA LEU A 159 2.45 6.44 14.19
C LEU A 159 0.94 6.66 14.33
N PHE A 160 0.15 5.57 14.32
CA PHE A 160 -1.28 5.64 14.61
C PHE A 160 -1.56 6.19 16.02
N ASP A 161 -0.82 5.69 17.02
CA ASP A 161 -0.93 6.15 18.40
C ASP A 161 -0.49 7.63 18.53
N ALA A 162 0.53 8.06 17.79
CA ALA A 162 0.98 9.45 17.72
C ALA A 162 -0.11 10.38 17.17
N ILE A 163 -0.80 9.98 16.09
CA ILE A 163 -1.93 10.73 15.53
C ILE A 163 -3.08 10.83 16.56
N LEU A 164 -3.39 9.74 17.27
CA LEU A 164 -4.41 9.77 18.33
C LEU A 164 -4.03 10.67 19.52
N ARG A 165 -2.74 10.85 19.79
CA ARG A 165 -2.22 11.83 20.78
C ARG A 165 -2.28 13.28 20.28
N GLY A 166 -2.66 13.53 19.03
CA GLY A 166 -2.75 14.85 18.42
C GLY A 166 -1.43 15.37 17.85
N GLU A 167 -0.46 14.49 17.57
CA GLU A 167 0.76 14.86 16.86
C GLU A 167 0.45 15.26 15.41
N ASP A 168 1.25 16.17 14.84
CA ASP A 168 1.04 16.67 13.49
C ASP A 168 1.20 15.56 12.43
N MET A 169 0.20 15.43 11.57
CA MET A 169 0.13 14.37 10.56
C MET A 169 1.28 14.44 9.56
N GLN A 170 1.75 15.64 9.18
CA GLN A 170 2.84 15.78 8.21
C GLN A 170 4.17 15.34 8.83
N ALA A 171 4.45 15.73 10.07
CA ALA A 171 5.63 15.28 10.80
C ALA A 171 5.65 13.74 11.03
N VAL A 172 4.48 13.13 11.23
CA VAL A 172 4.32 11.68 11.39
C VAL A 172 4.56 10.96 10.04
N LEU A 173 4.02 11.47 8.93
CA LEU A 173 4.22 10.90 7.60
C LEU A 173 5.67 11.05 7.09
N GLU A 174 6.36 12.15 7.41
CA GLU A 174 7.77 12.33 7.07
C GLU A 174 8.66 11.32 7.80
N LYS A 175 8.36 11.03 9.08
CA LYS A 175 9.01 9.94 9.82
C LYS A 175 8.74 8.57 9.18
N MET A 176 7.52 8.32 8.70
CA MET A 176 7.16 7.07 8.02
C MET A 176 7.95 6.85 6.72
N HIS A 177 8.05 7.90 5.88
CA HIS A 177 8.75 7.79 4.60
C HIS A 177 10.25 7.55 4.77
N ASN A 178 10.87 8.20 5.75
CA ASN A 178 12.29 8.00 6.09
C ASN A 178 12.56 6.58 6.63
N VAL A 179 11.60 5.98 7.32
CA VAL A 179 11.70 4.60 7.80
C VAL A 179 11.53 3.59 6.67
N ALA A 180 10.51 3.74 5.82
CA ALA A 180 10.25 2.83 4.70
C ALA A 180 11.44 2.79 3.72
N THR A 181 12.02 3.95 3.41
CA THR A 181 13.22 4.04 2.55
C THR A 181 14.48 3.47 3.20
N SER A 182 14.52 3.34 4.52
CA SER A 182 15.63 2.70 5.25
C SER A 182 15.49 1.17 5.29
N GLU A 183 14.27 0.64 5.39
CA GLU A 183 13.99 -0.80 5.43
C GLU A 183 13.90 -1.45 4.05
N ASP A 184 13.41 -0.75 3.01
CA ASP A 184 13.50 -1.20 1.61
C ASP A 184 14.96 -1.37 1.15
N ASN A 185 15.91 -0.70 1.82
CA ASN A 185 17.36 -0.91 1.60
C ASN A 185 17.92 -2.11 2.40
N ILE A 186 17.17 -2.71 3.30
CA ILE A 186 17.60 -3.87 4.11
C ILE A 186 16.92 -5.16 3.63
N GLU A 187 15.72 -5.10 3.02
CA GLU A 187 15.03 -6.28 2.46
C GLU A 187 15.39 -6.60 0.99
N LEU A 188 16.32 -5.86 0.38
CA LEU A 188 16.81 -6.07 -0.98
C LEU A 188 18.24 -6.66 -1.05
N PHE A 189 18.74 -7.23 0.06
CA PHE A 189 20.01 -7.95 0.13
C PHE A 189 19.84 -9.40 0.61
#